data_AF-A0A176ZXS8-F1
#
_entry.id   AF-A0A176ZXS8-F1
#
_cell.length_a   1.000
_cell.length_b   1.000
_cell.length_c   1.000
_cell.angle_alpha   90.00
_cell.angle_beta   90.00
_cell.angle_gamma   90.00
#
_symmetry.space_group_name_H-M   'P 1'
#
loop_
_entity.id
_entity.type
_entity.pdbx_description
1 polymer ?
#
loop_
_entity_poly.entity_id
_entity_poly.type
_entity_poly.pdbx_seq_one_letter_code
_entity_poly.pdbx_strand_id
1 'polypeptide(L)'
;MADDLLTNDEVPDYPLLEFPTGFHLECLHGRHRIEAGCEFLHPGDDWWTVDLYLADLNVDLKTCLVEEYANEEKPSDGEIYYKMRRYHFQQNFSFEMRWKACLRGERKEYLLTLTRNEALTAAFDDLLDIPGLWGGMKMTTLHKVMALKYDTVGRGLAWMIDFGRFLAVQELLHYLRRIKQVWSDLVFSAFDDSERDDIWSWLKCVEGLIPFLATFFKDIGYLERLANCVKQLTGDNVQISHAFKQLFSPVDQEDGRVRIMDGQAKIQVAENAFVYGQGTRGDQVDLGYRQIIAYAMRHFADMPKEPVKEGHVMQPAAMADRAVLRRFADLADQLGFTSTRIKHLQQYPAALA
;
A
#
# COMPACT_ATOMS: atom_id res chain seq x y z
N MET A 1 -2.96 -37.08 -31.40
CA MET A 1 -1.56 -36.92 -31.86
C MET A 1 -0.70 -36.29 -30.76
N ALA A 2 -0.80 -36.83 -29.54
CA ALA A 2 0.04 -36.48 -28.39
C ALA A 2 0.36 -37.74 -27.55
N ASP A 3 -0.46 -38.79 -27.67
CA ASP A 3 -0.23 -40.10 -27.04
C ASP A 3 0.94 -40.92 -27.63
N ASP A 4 1.44 -40.60 -28.83
CA ASP A 4 2.50 -41.38 -29.50
C ASP A 4 3.93 -41.00 -29.08
N LEU A 5 4.12 -40.11 -28.10
CA LEU A 5 5.45 -39.68 -27.64
C LEU A 5 5.96 -40.43 -26.39
N LEU A 6 5.16 -41.35 -25.83
CA LEU A 6 5.54 -42.12 -24.62
C LEU A 6 5.63 -43.64 -24.85
N THR A 7 5.32 -44.13 -26.05
CA THR A 7 5.51 -45.55 -26.41
C THR A 7 6.85 -45.74 -27.10
N ASN A 8 7.94 -45.64 -26.33
CA ASN A 8 9.22 -46.23 -26.74
C ASN A 8 9.15 -47.73 -26.40
N ASP A 9 8.92 -48.57 -27.42
CA ASP A 9 8.94 -50.04 -27.35
C ASP A 9 10.37 -50.63 -27.25
N GLU A 10 11.40 -49.79 -27.07
CA GLU A 10 12.74 -50.23 -26.70
C GLU A 10 12.87 -50.13 -25.19
N VAL A 11 13.11 -51.27 -24.51
CA VAL A 11 13.44 -51.31 -23.07
C VAL A 11 14.58 -50.33 -22.86
N PRO A 12 14.33 -49.17 -22.23
CA PRO A 12 15.37 -48.20 -22.14
C PRO A 12 16.32 -48.66 -21.05
N ASP A 13 17.56 -48.95 -21.45
CA ASP A 13 18.67 -49.28 -20.56
C ASP A 13 19.10 -47.99 -19.84
N TYR A 14 18.21 -47.45 -19.00
CA TYR A 14 18.51 -46.32 -18.15
C TYR A 14 19.31 -46.84 -16.96
N PRO A 15 20.46 -46.23 -16.65
CA PRO A 15 21.22 -46.60 -15.46
C PRO A 15 20.35 -46.38 -14.22
N LEU A 16 20.03 -47.46 -13.51
CA LEU A 16 19.28 -47.41 -12.27
C LEU A 16 20.21 -46.92 -11.14
N LEU A 17 19.86 -45.79 -10.54
CA LEU A 17 20.56 -45.29 -9.36
C LEU A 17 19.88 -45.82 -8.09
N GLU A 18 20.47 -46.84 -7.47
CA GLU A 18 19.99 -47.37 -6.20
C GLU A 18 20.67 -46.66 -5.02
N PHE A 19 19.87 -46.12 -4.11
CA PHE A 19 20.37 -45.55 -2.87
C PHE A 19 20.42 -46.63 -1.77
N PRO A 20 21.49 -46.67 -0.94
CA PRO A 20 21.56 -47.60 0.19
C PRO A 20 20.37 -47.45 1.14
N THR A 21 20.01 -48.53 1.83
CA THR A 21 18.92 -48.51 2.81
C THR A 21 19.22 -47.50 3.92
N GLY A 22 18.31 -46.53 4.13
CA GLY A 22 18.49 -45.45 5.11
C GLY A 22 19.26 -44.22 4.59
N PHE A 23 19.61 -44.18 3.30
CA PHE A 23 20.19 -42.99 2.69
C PHE A 23 19.19 -41.82 2.68
N HIS A 24 19.64 -40.65 3.12
CA HIS A 24 18.84 -39.43 3.11
C HIS A 24 19.37 -38.51 2.02
N LEU A 25 18.57 -38.27 0.99
CA LEU A 25 18.88 -37.33 -0.08
C LEU A 25 18.54 -35.90 0.37
N GLU A 26 19.50 -34.97 0.29
CA GLU A 26 19.26 -33.55 0.57
C GLU A 26 18.50 -32.93 -0.61
N CYS A 27 17.24 -32.57 -0.39
CA CYS A 27 16.44 -31.86 -1.39
C CYS A 27 16.58 -30.34 -1.19
N LEU A 28 17.13 -29.65 -2.19
CA LEU A 28 17.26 -28.18 -2.16
C LEU A 28 15.89 -27.48 -2.26
N HIS A 29 14.95 -28.04 -3.04
CA HIS A 29 13.62 -27.48 -3.24
C HIS A 29 12.58 -28.59 -3.50
N GLY A 30 11.29 -28.24 -3.56
CA GLY A 30 10.24 -29.14 -4.04
C GLY A 30 9.45 -29.92 -2.97
N ARG A 31 9.71 -29.71 -1.67
CA ARG A 31 8.96 -30.37 -0.59
C ARG A 31 7.44 -30.11 -0.66
N HIS A 32 7.05 -28.88 -1.01
CA HIS A 32 5.65 -28.52 -1.23
C HIS A 32 5.01 -29.29 -2.39
N ARG A 33 5.80 -29.69 -3.41
CA ARG A 33 5.31 -30.51 -4.53
C ARG A 33 5.03 -31.94 -4.08
N ILE A 34 5.91 -32.50 -3.23
CA ILE A 34 5.72 -33.82 -2.63
C ILE A 34 4.45 -33.83 -1.79
N GLU A 35 4.27 -32.82 -0.93
CA GLU A 35 3.10 -32.72 -0.04
C GLU A 35 1.79 -32.55 -0.83
N ALA A 36 1.80 -31.70 -1.86
CA ALA A 36 0.67 -31.60 -2.79
C ALA A 36 0.45 -32.91 -3.56
N GLY A 37 1.52 -33.59 -3.97
CA GLY A 37 1.44 -34.88 -4.65
C GLY A 37 0.74 -35.94 -3.81
N CYS A 38 1.12 -36.06 -2.54
CA CYS A 38 0.50 -36.99 -1.61
C CYS A 38 -1.01 -36.74 -1.41
N GLU A 39 -1.46 -35.48 -1.54
CA GLU A 39 -2.87 -35.13 -1.39
C GLU A 39 -3.68 -35.32 -2.69
N PHE A 40 -3.08 -35.03 -3.85
CA PHE A 40 -3.81 -34.87 -5.11
C PHE A 40 -3.49 -35.94 -6.19
N LEU A 41 -2.38 -36.68 -6.09
CA LEU A 41 -2.02 -37.69 -7.10
C LEU A 41 -2.64 -39.05 -6.80
N HIS A 42 -2.97 -39.79 -7.87
CA HIS A 42 -3.45 -41.15 -7.74
C HIS A 42 -2.31 -42.12 -7.38
N PRO A 43 -2.56 -43.18 -6.59
CA PRO A 43 -1.55 -44.19 -6.28
C PRO A 43 -1.08 -44.87 -7.57
N GLY A 44 0.09 -44.47 -8.09
CA GLY A 44 0.60 -44.88 -9.40
C GLY A 44 1.27 -43.75 -10.19
N ASP A 45 0.90 -42.50 -9.93
CA ASP A 45 1.46 -41.31 -10.57
C ASP A 45 2.59 -40.66 -9.75
N ASP A 46 3.20 -41.42 -8.83
CA ASP A 46 4.17 -40.93 -7.85
C ASP A 46 5.60 -40.74 -8.40
N TRP A 47 5.73 -40.49 -9.71
CA TRP A 47 7.00 -40.39 -10.42
C TRP A 47 7.28 -38.95 -10.79
N TRP A 48 8.50 -38.49 -10.53
CA TRP A 48 8.91 -37.11 -10.68
C TRP A 48 10.24 -37.04 -11.40
N THR A 49 10.38 -36.10 -12.33
CA THR A 49 11.70 -35.77 -12.88
C THR A 49 12.45 -34.91 -11.86
N VAL A 50 13.66 -35.33 -11.53
CA VAL A 50 14.55 -34.59 -10.62
C VAL A 50 15.93 -34.43 -11.24
N ASP A 51 16.56 -33.29 -10.97
CA ASP A 51 17.97 -33.07 -11.31
C ASP A 51 18.83 -33.47 -10.11
N LEU A 52 19.80 -34.36 -10.33
CA LEU A 52 20.75 -34.79 -9.31
C LEU A 52 22.06 -34.03 -9.46
N TYR A 53 22.54 -33.49 -8.34
CA TYR A 53 23.77 -32.72 -8.28
C TYR A 53 24.74 -33.34 -7.25
N LEU A 54 26.04 -33.09 -7.43
CA LEU A 54 27.07 -33.53 -6.48
C LEU A 54 26.99 -32.73 -5.17
N ALA A 55 27.40 -33.34 -4.05
CA ALA A 55 27.25 -32.74 -2.72
C ALA A 55 28.11 -31.47 -2.50
N ASP A 56 29.18 -31.30 -3.29
CA ASP A 56 30.17 -30.22 -3.21
C ASP A 56 29.79 -28.96 -4.00
N LEU A 57 28.50 -28.80 -4.35
CA LEU A 57 28.00 -27.56 -4.97
C LEU A 57 28.40 -26.33 -4.15
N ASN A 58 28.90 -25.32 -4.85
CA ASN A 58 29.09 -23.98 -4.30
C ASN A 58 27.77 -23.47 -3.70
N VAL A 59 27.85 -22.82 -2.54
CA VAL A 59 26.74 -22.14 -1.84
C VAL A 59 25.98 -21.20 -2.78
N ASP A 60 26.67 -20.45 -3.64
CA ASP A 60 26.03 -19.57 -4.62
C ASP A 60 25.21 -20.37 -5.63
N LEU A 61 25.72 -21.52 -6.09
CA LEU A 61 25.00 -22.38 -7.02
C LEU A 61 23.80 -23.06 -6.33
N LYS A 62 23.94 -23.53 -5.09
CA LYS A 62 22.81 -24.03 -4.29
C LYS A 62 21.73 -22.95 -4.15
N THR A 63 22.13 -21.72 -3.83
CA THR A 63 21.20 -20.58 -3.69
C THR A 63 20.52 -20.26 -5.02
N CYS A 64 21.27 -20.25 -6.12
CA CYS A 64 20.71 -20.08 -7.45
C CYS A 64 19.63 -21.11 -7.73
N LEU A 65 19.90 -22.41 -7.49
CA LEU A 65 18.97 -23.51 -7.74
C LEU A 65 17.72 -23.45 -6.86
N VAL A 66 17.88 -23.10 -5.57
CA VAL A 66 16.75 -22.89 -4.65
C VAL A 66 15.88 -21.71 -5.09
N GLU A 67 16.50 -20.66 -5.63
CA GLU A 67 15.83 -19.47 -6.14
C GLU A 67 15.57 -19.51 -7.65
N GLU A 68 15.72 -20.66 -8.31
CA GLU A 68 15.53 -20.81 -9.74
C GLU A 68 14.10 -21.28 -10.05
N TYR A 69 13.27 -20.31 -10.38
CA TYR A 69 11.85 -20.48 -10.66
C TYR A 69 11.64 -20.98 -12.09
N ALA A 70 12.02 -22.22 -12.39
CA ALA A 70 11.85 -22.76 -13.74
C ALA A 70 10.37 -22.88 -14.17
N ASN A 71 9.42 -22.99 -13.22
CA ASN A 71 7.99 -23.23 -13.50
C ASN A 71 7.02 -22.59 -12.48
N GLU A 72 7.43 -21.55 -11.76
CA GLU A 72 6.67 -21.01 -10.63
C GLU A 72 5.96 -19.67 -10.92
N GLU A 73 4.97 -19.37 -10.09
CA GLU A 73 4.28 -18.08 -10.08
C GLU A 73 5.30 -16.92 -10.00
N LYS A 74 4.99 -15.80 -10.66
CA LYS A 74 5.90 -14.63 -10.64
C LYS A 74 6.14 -14.21 -9.19
N PRO A 75 7.41 -13.95 -8.79
CA PRO A 75 7.71 -13.54 -7.43
C PRO A 75 6.96 -12.26 -7.11
N SER A 76 6.44 -12.19 -5.89
CA SER A 76 5.66 -11.04 -5.45
C SER A 76 6.53 -9.78 -5.38
N ASP A 77 5.88 -8.61 -5.48
CA ASP A 77 6.53 -7.31 -5.37
C ASP A 77 7.38 -7.20 -4.08
N GLY A 78 6.92 -7.77 -2.96
CA GLY A 78 7.69 -7.72 -1.71
C GLY A 78 8.77 -8.77 -1.60
N GLU A 79 8.61 -9.95 -2.20
CA GLU A 79 9.68 -10.94 -2.25
C GLU A 79 10.90 -10.39 -3.01
N ILE A 80 10.66 -9.70 -4.13
CA ILE A 80 11.71 -9.01 -4.89
C ILE A 80 12.40 -7.95 -4.03
N TYR A 81 11.64 -7.13 -3.30
CA TYR A 81 12.22 -6.12 -2.41
C TYR A 81 13.06 -6.75 -1.30
N TYR A 82 12.48 -7.73 -0.59
CA TYR A 82 13.08 -8.42 0.53
C TYR A 82 14.41 -9.06 0.14
N LYS A 83 14.42 -9.87 -0.93
CA LYS A 83 15.64 -10.53 -1.40
C LYS A 83 16.68 -9.53 -1.89
N MET A 84 16.27 -8.50 -2.65
CA MET A 84 17.18 -7.44 -3.07
C MET A 84 17.86 -6.76 -1.88
N ARG A 85 17.11 -6.32 -0.86
CA ARG A 85 17.69 -5.63 0.31
C ARG A 85 18.53 -6.57 1.17
N ARG A 86 18.13 -7.82 1.34
CA ARG A 86 18.91 -8.83 2.05
C ARG A 86 20.28 -9.06 1.38
N TYR A 87 20.32 -9.23 0.05
CA TYR A 87 21.58 -9.39 -0.67
C TYR A 87 22.43 -8.11 -0.67
N HIS A 88 21.79 -6.93 -0.69
CA HIS A 88 22.49 -5.65 -0.52
C HIS A 88 23.22 -5.58 0.83
N PHE A 89 22.57 -5.98 1.94
CA PHE A 89 23.22 -6.01 3.26
C PHE A 89 24.31 -7.09 3.38
N GLN A 90 24.18 -8.20 2.65
CA GLN A 90 25.21 -9.24 2.54
C GLN A 90 26.36 -8.84 1.59
N GLN A 91 26.30 -7.68 0.95
CA GLN A 91 27.25 -7.21 -0.07
C GLN A 91 27.37 -8.17 -1.27
N ASN A 92 26.32 -8.94 -1.54
CA ASN A 92 26.28 -9.87 -2.67
C ASN A 92 25.65 -9.19 -3.90
N PHE A 93 26.50 -8.47 -4.62
CA PHE A 93 26.10 -7.66 -5.78
C PHE A 93 25.45 -8.49 -6.90
N SER A 94 25.93 -9.71 -7.14
CA SER A 94 25.43 -10.58 -8.22
C SER A 94 23.96 -10.94 -8.01
N PHE A 95 23.60 -11.39 -6.81
CA PHE A 95 22.21 -11.73 -6.47
C PHE A 95 21.34 -10.48 -6.33
N GLU A 96 21.87 -9.39 -5.76
CA GLU A 96 21.15 -8.11 -5.72
C GLU A 96 20.76 -7.66 -7.14
N MET A 97 21.69 -7.72 -8.11
CA MET A 97 21.43 -7.36 -9.50
C MET A 97 20.49 -8.33 -10.20
N ARG A 98 20.57 -9.63 -9.90
CA ARG A 98 19.62 -10.65 -10.38
C ARG A 98 18.19 -10.30 -9.96
N TRP A 99 17.97 -9.99 -8.68
CA TRP A 99 16.65 -9.61 -8.16
C TRP A 99 16.17 -8.24 -8.67
N LYS A 100 17.07 -7.29 -8.88
CA LYS A 100 16.76 -6.03 -9.58
C LYS A 100 16.32 -6.24 -11.02
N ALA A 101 16.88 -7.24 -11.71
CA ALA A 101 16.53 -7.56 -13.10
C ALA A 101 15.12 -8.15 -13.25
N CYS A 102 14.53 -8.71 -12.17
CA CYS A 102 13.14 -9.16 -12.15
C CYS A 102 12.15 -7.99 -12.32
N LEU A 103 12.56 -6.76 -12.02
CA LEU A 103 11.72 -5.57 -12.13
C LEU A 103 11.64 -5.07 -13.56
N ARG A 104 10.42 -4.95 -14.07
CA ARG A 104 10.12 -4.46 -15.42
C ARG A 104 9.23 -3.22 -15.37
N GLY A 105 9.41 -2.33 -16.36
CA GLY A 105 8.62 -1.11 -16.52
C GLY A 105 8.75 -0.16 -15.33
N GLU A 106 7.64 0.48 -14.96
CA GLU A 106 7.59 1.53 -13.93
C GLU A 106 7.95 1.07 -12.52
N ARG A 107 7.83 -0.24 -12.22
CA ARG A 107 8.18 -0.80 -10.90
C ARG A 107 9.63 -0.53 -10.52
N LYS A 108 10.53 -0.59 -11.51
CA LYS A 108 11.95 -0.30 -11.32
C LYS A 108 12.16 1.14 -10.87
N GLU A 109 11.47 2.10 -11.50
CA GLU A 109 11.59 3.52 -11.18
C GLU A 109 11.00 3.84 -9.80
N TYR A 110 9.86 3.23 -9.46
CA TYR A 110 9.26 3.41 -8.14
C TYR A 110 10.15 2.88 -7.03
N LEU A 111 10.80 1.73 -7.24
CA LEU A 111 11.74 1.18 -6.29
C LEU A 111 12.98 2.07 -6.13
N LEU A 112 13.58 2.51 -7.24
CA LEU A 112 14.72 3.43 -7.20
C LEU A 112 14.36 4.72 -6.44
N THR A 113 13.17 5.24 -6.68
CA THR A 113 12.66 6.42 -5.97
C THR A 113 12.49 6.15 -4.48
N LEU A 114 11.93 4.99 -4.09
CA LEU A 114 11.84 4.58 -2.68
C LEU A 114 13.23 4.52 -2.03
N THR A 115 14.21 3.89 -2.67
CA THR A 115 15.58 3.74 -2.13
C THR A 115 16.33 5.06 -1.96
N ARG A 116 15.94 6.12 -2.69
CA ARG A 116 16.47 7.49 -2.46
C ARG A 116 15.91 8.13 -1.19
N ASN A 117 14.83 7.60 -0.66
CA ASN A 117 14.24 8.06 0.58
C ASN A 117 14.77 7.24 1.76
N GLU A 118 15.83 7.73 2.39
CA GLU A 118 16.52 7.05 3.48
C GLU A 118 15.58 6.70 4.64
N ALA A 119 14.70 7.61 5.05
CA ALA A 119 13.81 7.38 6.19
C ALA A 119 12.77 6.26 5.94
N LEU A 120 12.12 6.25 4.78
CA LEU A 120 11.18 5.18 4.44
C LEU A 120 11.92 3.87 4.15
N THR A 121 13.07 3.94 3.48
CA THR A 121 13.89 2.75 3.19
C THR A 121 14.33 2.09 4.48
N ALA A 122 14.81 2.87 5.46
CA ALA A 122 15.17 2.35 6.78
C ALA A 122 13.96 1.69 7.48
N ALA A 123 12.78 2.34 7.47
CA ALA A 123 11.59 1.77 8.09
C ALA A 123 11.08 0.49 7.40
N PHE A 124 11.27 0.35 6.08
CA PHE A 124 11.01 -0.90 5.37
C PHE A 124 12.09 -1.94 5.66
N ASP A 125 13.36 -1.54 5.70
CA ASP A 125 14.49 -2.42 6.02
C ASP A 125 14.39 -3.00 7.44
N ASP A 126 13.83 -2.25 8.40
CA ASP A 126 13.55 -2.71 9.77
C ASP A 126 12.56 -3.89 9.81
N LEU A 127 11.78 -4.12 8.74
CA LEU A 127 10.84 -5.24 8.60
C LEU A 127 11.45 -6.48 7.93
N LEU A 128 12.71 -6.43 7.49
CA LEU A 128 13.33 -7.53 6.74
C LEU A 128 13.49 -8.81 7.57
N ASP A 129 13.61 -8.71 8.89
CA ASP A 129 13.70 -9.88 9.76
C ASP A 129 12.38 -10.65 9.93
N ILE A 130 11.28 -10.17 9.33
CA ILE A 130 9.99 -10.86 9.32
C ILE A 130 9.58 -11.15 7.86
N PRO A 131 10.09 -12.25 7.25
CA PRO A 131 9.87 -12.56 5.83
C PRO A 131 8.40 -12.68 5.44
N GLY A 132 7.55 -13.18 6.35
CA GLY A 132 6.12 -13.41 6.09
C GLY A 132 5.31 -12.14 5.79
N LEU A 133 5.79 -10.94 6.18
CA LEU A 133 5.11 -9.67 5.90
C LEU A 133 5.13 -9.29 4.42
N TRP A 134 6.18 -9.70 3.70
CA TRP A 134 6.53 -9.12 2.41
C TRP A 134 5.57 -9.53 1.29
N GLY A 135 4.83 -10.62 1.42
CA GLY A 135 3.79 -11.01 0.46
C GLY A 135 2.71 -9.93 0.25
N GLY A 136 2.52 -9.01 1.21
CA GLY A 136 1.56 -7.92 1.13
C GLY A 136 2.04 -6.65 0.41
N MET A 137 3.33 -6.54 0.06
CA MET A 137 3.87 -5.32 -0.54
C MET A 137 3.37 -5.11 -1.97
N LYS A 138 3.06 -3.86 -2.34
CA LYS A 138 2.64 -3.48 -3.69
C LYS A 138 3.54 -2.39 -4.27
N MET A 139 4.52 -2.77 -5.08
CA MET A 139 5.43 -1.83 -5.75
C MET A 139 4.68 -0.84 -6.64
N THR A 140 3.59 -1.29 -7.27
CA THR A 140 2.72 -0.42 -8.08
C THR A 140 2.07 0.71 -7.28
N THR A 141 2.01 0.62 -5.96
CA THR A 141 1.42 1.66 -5.08
C THR A 141 2.49 2.58 -4.49
N LEU A 142 3.79 2.26 -4.66
CA LEU A 142 4.89 3.07 -4.12
C LEU A 142 4.90 4.49 -4.66
N HIS A 143 4.53 4.72 -5.92
CA HIS A 143 4.43 6.10 -6.44
C HIS A 143 3.41 6.93 -5.66
N LYS A 144 2.36 6.31 -5.11
CA LYS A 144 1.36 6.98 -4.25
C LYS A 144 1.91 7.25 -2.86
N VAL A 145 2.61 6.28 -2.28
CA VAL A 145 3.34 6.46 -1.00
C VAL A 145 4.33 7.63 -1.13
N MET A 146 5.03 7.70 -2.27
CA MET A 146 5.98 8.78 -2.55
C MET A 146 5.28 10.09 -2.88
N ALA A 147 4.13 10.09 -3.58
CA ALA A 147 3.34 11.29 -3.84
C ALA A 147 2.77 11.91 -2.55
N LEU A 148 2.42 11.08 -1.56
CA LEU A 148 2.06 11.56 -0.22
C LEU A 148 3.24 12.27 0.50
N LYS A 149 4.48 12.04 0.05
CA LYS A 149 5.70 12.73 0.53
C LYS A 149 6.13 13.91 -0.36
N TYR A 150 5.96 13.80 -1.68
CA TYR A 150 6.42 14.75 -2.70
C TYR A 150 5.36 15.80 -3.01
N ASP A 151 5.20 16.73 -2.07
CA ASP A 151 4.68 18.07 -2.34
C ASP A 151 5.89 19.04 -2.33
N THR A 152 6.53 19.23 -3.50
CA THR A 152 7.60 20.22 -3.75
C THR A 152 7.41 20.70 -5.19
N VAL A 153 7.29 21.99 -5.51
CA VAL A 153 8.28 23.06 -5.36
C VAL A 153 7.57 24.42 -5.20
N GLY A 154 8.00 25.22 -4.23
CA GLY A 154 7.57 26.60 -4.05
C GLY A 154 8.20 27.23 -2.81
N ARG A 155 9.43 27.75 -2.94
CA ARG A 155 10.10 28.51 -1.87
C ARG A 155 9.28 29.77 -1.60
N GLY A 156 8.57 29.80 -0.47
CA GLY A 156 7.81 30.98 -0.04
C GLY A 156 7.42 30.96 1.43
N LEU A 157 6.88 29.86 1.97
CA LEU A 157 6.45 29.79 3.38
C LEU A 157 6.58 28.33 3.89
N ALA A 158 7.78 27.97 4.36
CA ALA A 158 8.18 26.59 4.64
C ALA A 158 7.45 25.92 5.83
N TRP A 159 7.20 26.64 6.92
CA TRP A 159 6.80 26.02 8.20
C TRP A 159 5.38 25.40 8.23
N MET A 160 4.41 25.89 7.45
CA MET A 160 3.05 25.31 7.41
C MET A 160 2.82 24.29 6.28
N ILE A 161 3.73 24.18 5.31
CA ILE A 161 3.72 23.09 4.31
C ILE A 161 4.50 21.89 4.86
N ASP A 162 5.55 22.17 5.65
CA ASP A 162 6.30 21.14 6.36
C ASP A 162 5.46 20.45 7.45
N PHE A 163 4.48 21.08 8.10
CA PHE A 163 3.68 20.41 9.15
C PHE A 163 2.79 19.28 8.61
N GLY A 164 2.07 19.50 7.49
CA GLY A 164 1.29 18.45 6.83
C GLY A 164 2.15 17.37 6.17
N ARG A 165 3.32 17.75 5.65
CA ARG A 165 4.32 16.86 5.05
C ARG A 165 5.06 16.00 6.09
N PHE A 166 5.37 16.59 7.24
CA PHE A 166 5.97 15.94 8.39
C PHE A 166 4.98 14.97 9.02
N LEU A 167 3.72 15.37 9.20
CA LEU A 167 2.65 14.46 9.63
C LEU A 167 2.50 13.29 8.66
N ALA A 168 2.32 13.49 7.36
CA ALA A 168 2.10 12.36 6.43
C ALA A 168 3.25 11.34 6.42
N VAL A 169 4.52 11.79 6.37
CA VAL A 169 5.66 10.86 6.41
C VAL A 169 5.83 10.26 7.81
N GLN A 170 5.64 11.02 8.88
CA GLN A 170 5.71 10.49 10.24
C GLN A 170 4.60 9.48 10.51
N GLU A 171 3.38 9.68 10.02
CA GLU A 171 2.28 8.74 10.14
C GLU A 171 2.59 7.45 9.37
N LEU A 172 3.15 7.54 8.16
CA LEU A 172 3.59 6.36 7.42
C LEU A 172 4.73 5.62 8.14
N LEU A 173 5.71 6.35 8.66
CA LEU A 173 6.79 5.78 9.47
C LEU A 173 6.25 5.18 10.78
N HIS A 174 5.26 5.83 11.40
CA HIS A 174 4.61 5.36 12.62
C HIS A 174 3.85 4.06 12.34
N TYR A 175 3.13 3.97 11.22
CA TYR A 175 2.47 2.75 10.77
C TYR A 175 3.50 1.63 10.56
N LEU A 176 4.56 1.87 9.79
CA LEU A 176 5.61 0.86 9.56
C LEU A 176 6.29 0.41 10.86
N ARG A 177 6.59 1.34 11.76
CA ARG A 177 7.11 1.04 13.11
C ARG A 177 6.10 0.27 13.95
N ARG A 178 4.80 0.53 13.80
CA ARG A 178 3.74 -0.20 14.50
C ARG A 178 3.63 -1.64 13.98
N ILE A 179 3.78 -1.87 12.67
CA ILE A 179 3.93 -3.22 12.11
C ILE A 179 5.12 -3.89 12.78
N LYS A 180 6.29 -3.23 12.78
CA LYS A 180 7.50 -3.77 13.40
C LYS A 180 7.27 -4.16 14.87
N GLN A 181 6.70 -3.26 15.66
CA GLN A 181 6.41 -3.51 17.07
C GLN A 181 5.49 -4.72 17.28
N VAL A 182 4.34 -4.73 16.60
CA VAL A 182 3.33 -5.80 16.72
C VAL A 182 3.91 -7.16 16.36
N TRP A 183 4.71 -7.24 15.31
CA TRP A 183 5.24 -8.51 14.81
C TRP A 183 6.57 -8.91 15.44
N SER A 184 7.40 -7.99 15.92
CA SER A 184 8.59 -8.34 16.72
C SER A 184 8.22 -8.92 18.07
N ASP A 185 7.11 -8.47 18.67
CA ASP A 185 6.56 -9.08 19.89
C ASP A 185 6.00 -10.50 19.61
N LEU A 186 5.69 -10.81 18.34
CA LEU A 186 5.08 -12.06 17.90
C LEU A 186 6.06 -13.10 17.36
N VAL A 187 7.28 -12.72 16.94
CA VAL A 187 8.17 -13.60 16.16
C VAL A 187 9.45 -13.87 16.94
N PHE A 188 9.45 -14.85 17.86
CA PHE A 188 10.63 -15.64 18.25
C PHE A 188 10.29 -16.97 18.94
N SER A 189 9.82 -17.95 18.18
CA SER A 189 10.14 -19.39 18.28
C SER A 189 9.37 -20.10 17.15
N ALA A 190 9.80 -21.28 16.72
CA ALA A 190 9.01 -22.09 15.79
C ALA A 190 7.80 -22.62 16.57
N PHE A 191 6.70 -21.87 16.52
CA PHE A 191 5.64 -21.96 17.51
C PHE A 191 4.99 -23.35 17.59
N ASP A 192 5.05 -23.96 18.77
CA ASP A 192 4.25 -25.11 19.14
C ASP A 192 2.76 -24.74 19.30
N ASP A 193 1.88 -25.73 19.47
CA ASP A 193 0.43 -25.48 19.53
C ASP A 193 0.02 -24.59 20.72
N SER A 194 0.78 -24.60 21.82
CA SER A 194 0.51 -23.74 22.98
C SER A 194 0.89 -22.29 22.70
N GLU A 195 2.05 -22.07 22.07
CA GLU A 195 2.50 -20.73 21.70
C GLU A 195 1.59 -20.12 20.61
N ARG A 196 1.02 -20.95 19.72
CA ARG A 196 0.02 -20.51 18.74
C ARG A 196 -1.29 -20.06 19.39
N ASP A 197 -1.73 -20.74 20.44
CA ASP A 197 -2.91 -20.34 21.21
C ASP A 197 -2.67 -19.04 21.98
N ASP A 198 -1.45 -18.82 22.48
CA ASP A 198 -1.04 -17.56 23.11
C ASP A 198 -1.00 -16.41 22.10
N ILE A 199 -0.41 -16.65 20.92
CA ILE A 199 -0.47 -15.72 19.77
C ILE A 199 -1.91 -15.40 19.41
N TRP A 200 -2.79 -16.40 19.32
CA TRP A 200 -4.19 -16.22 18.98
C TRP A 200 -4.96 -15.43 20.06
N SER A 201 -4.69 -15.69 21.33
CA SER A 201 -5.25 -14.94 22.46
C SER A 201 -4.79 -13.48 22.43
N TRP A 202 -3.52 -13.23 22.13
CA TRP A 202 -2.97 -11.88 22.01
C TRP A 202 -3.51 -11.12 20.79
N LEU A 203 -3.62 -11.79 19.63
CA LEU A 203 -4.21 -11.19 18.42
C LEU A 203 -5.64 -10.71 18.67
N LYS A 204 -6.41 -11.40 19.53
CA LYS A 204 -7.74 -10.95 19.96
C LYS A 204 -7.71 -9.71 20.86
N CYS A 205 -6.60 -9.48 21.56
CA CYS A 205 -6.39 -8.30 22.40
C CYS A 205 -5.89 -7.08 21.61
N VAL A 206 -5.47 -7.25 20.35
CA VAL A 206 -5.11 -6.12 19.48
C VAL A 206 -6.39 -5.35 19.14
N GLU A 207 -6.54 -4.17 19.74
CA GLU A 207 -7.62 -3.24 19.38
C GLU A 207 -7.39 -2.69 17.97
N GLY A 208 -8.22 -3.11 17.00
CA GLY A 208 -8.23 -2.60 15.63
C GLY A 208 -7.75 -3.59 14.57
N LEU A 209 -7.46 -3.10 13.36
CA LEU A 209 -6.92 -3.92 12.27
C LEU A 209 -5.48 -4.32 12.60
N ILE A 210 -5.17 -5.63 12.49
CA ILE A 210 -3.79 -6.13 12.64
C ILE A 210 -2.94 -5.51 11.53
N PRO A 211 -1.93 -4.68 11.87
CA PRO A 211 -1.17 -3.94 10.88
C PRO A 211 -0.25 -4.90 10.10
N PHE A 212 -0.36 -4.88 8.78
CA PHE A 212 0.42 -5.71 7.86
C PHE A 212 0.83 -4.87 6.64
N LEU A 213 1.82 -5.28 5.85
CA LEU A 213 2.16 -4.57 4.62
C LEU A 213 0.97 -4.52 3.65
N ALA A 214 0.20 -5.60 3.55
CA ALA A 214 -1.02 -5.65 2.74
C ALA A 214 -2.07 -4.60 3.16
N THR A 215 -2.32 -4.42 4.46
CA THR A 215 -3.27 -3.41 4.95
C THR A 215 -2.71 -2.02 4.74
N PHE A 216 -1.42 -1.80 5.02
CA PHE A 216 -0.73 -0.54 4.72
C PHE A 216 -0.96 -0.12 3.27
N PHE A 217 -0.64 -0.97 2.29
CA PHE A 217 -0.82 -0.64 0.87
C PHE A 217 -2.30 -0.49 0.46
N LYS A 218 -3.22 -1.19 1.13
CA LYS A 218 -4.67 -0.99 0.93
C LYS A 218 -5.12 0.37 1.46
N ASP A 219 -4.61 0.79 2.61
CA ASP A 219 -4.91 2.05 3.27
C ASP A 219 -4.40 3.24 2.45
N ILE A 220 -3.25 3.10 1.77
CA ILE A 220 -2.79 4.12 0.79
C ILE A 220 -3.83 4.33 -0.32
N GLY A 221 -4.44 3.26 -0.81
CA GLY A 221 -5.50 3.35 -1.81
C GLY A 221 -6.78 4.03 -1.26
N TYR A 222 -7.07 3.85 0.03
CA TYR A 222 -8.15 4.57 0.70
C TYR A 222 -7.83 6.07 0.82
N LEU A 223 -6.63 6.44 1.27
CA LEU A 223 -6.20 7.84 1.37
C LEU A 223 -6.25 8.57 0.03
N GLU A 224 -5.90 7.88 -1.07
CA GLU A 224 -6.04 8.42 -2.42
C GLU A 224 -7.50 8.73 -2.77
N ARG A 225 -8.46 7.86 -2.39
CA ARG A 225 -9.89 8.13 -2.60
C ARG A 225 -10.33 9.39 -1.86
N LEU A 226 -9.85 9.59 -0.63
CA LEU A 226 -10.11 10.82 0.13
C LEU A 226 -9.52 12.04 -0.57
N ALA A 227 -8.27 11.97 -1.02
CA ALA A 227 -7.64 13.05 -1.77
C ALA A 227 -8.43 13.39 -3.04
N ASN A 228 -8.94 12.39 -3.75
CA ASN A 228 -9.80 12.59 -4.92
C ASN A 228 -11.14 13.24 -4.57
N CYS A 229 -11.76 12.91 -3.44
CA CYS A 229 -12.96 13.60 -2.95
C CYS A 229 -12.67 15.08 -2.72
N VAL A 230 -11.58 15.39 -2.02
CA VAL A 230 -11.21 16.77 -1.70
C VAL A 230 -10.85 17.58 -2.96
N LYS A 231 -10.20 16.95 -3.95
CA LYS A 231 -9.94 17.58 -5.26
C LYS A 231 -11.21 18.01 -5.99
N GLN A 232 -12.39 17.47 -5.67
CA GLN A 232 -13.63 17.95 -6.26
C GLN A 232 -13.96 19.40 -5.87
N LEU A 233 -13.50 19.86 -4.70
CA LEU A 233 -13.66 21.25 -4.23
C LEU A 233 -12.60 22.20 -4.78
N THR A 234 -11.35 21.72 -4.90
CA THR A 234 -10.20 22.54 -5.29
C THR A 234 -9.88 22.48 -6.77
N GLY A 235 -10.45 21.54 -7.53
CA GLY A 235 -9.97 21.16 -8.85
C GLY A 235 -8.71 20.29 -8.80
N ASP A 236 -8.14 19.97 -9.97
CA ASP A 236 -6.90 19.20 -10.15
C ASP A 236 -5.63 19.98 -9.75
N ASN A 237 -5.73 20.75 -8.67
CA ASN A 237 -4.58 21.40 -8.08
C ASN A 237 -3.61 20.36 -7.52
N VAL A 238 -2.34 20.51 -7.88
CA VAL A 238 -1.25 19.61 -7.49
C VAL A 238 -1.06 19.63 -5.96
N GLN A 239 -1.35 20.77 -5.31
CA GLN A 239 -1.13 21.01 -3.87
C GLN A 239 -2.47 21.31 -3.15
N ILE A 240 -3.11 20.28 -2.59
CA ILE A 240 -4.42 20.42 -1.94
C ILE A 240 -4.34 21.38 -0.74
N SER A 241 -3.35 21.20 0.14
CA SER A 241 -3.21 22.02 1.35
C SER A 241 -2.97 23.51 1.04
N HIS A 242 -2.15 23.80 0.03
CA HIS A 242 -1.90 25.16 -0.43
C HIS A 242 -3.13 25.76 -1.12
N ALA A 243 -3.88 24.97 -1.89
CA ALA A 243 -5.14 25.41 -2.47
C ALA A 243 -6.11 25.86 -1.36
N PHE A 244 -6.33 25.07 -0.31
CA PHE A 244 -7.22 25.47 0.79
C PHE A 244 -6.76 26.76 1.51
N LYS A 245 -5.45 27.01 1.64
CA LYS A 245 -4.94 28.29 2.16
C LYS A 245 -5.30 29.48 1.27
N GLN A 246 -5.25 29.29 -0.06
CA GLN A 246 -5.62 30.34 -1.02
C GLN A 246 -7.14 30.55 -1.10
N LEU A 247 -7.92 29.48 -0.95
CA LEU A 247 -9.39 29.53 -0.96
C LEU A 247 -9.97 30.10 0.34
N PHE A 248 -9.18 30.19 1.41
CA PHE A 248 -9.66 30.64 2.71
C PHE A 248 -9.88 32.16 2.76
N SER A 249 -11.13 32.56 2.96
CA SER A 249 -11.55 33.93 3.25
C SER A 249 -12.47 33.97 4.47
N PRO A 250 -12.12 34.70 5.55
CA PRO A 250 -12.95 34.79 6.75
C PRO A 250 -14.21 35.66 6.55
N VAL A 251 -14.24 36.43 5.46
CA VAL A 251 -15.35 37.31 5.08
C VAL A 251 -15.88 36.86 3.73
N ASP A 252 -17.20 36.79 3.60
CA ASP A 252 -17.85 36.56 2.32
C ASP A 252 -17.57 37.72 1.37
N GLN A 253 -16.98 37.44 0.22
CA GLN A 253 -16.64 38.46 -0.77
C GLN A 253 -17.86 39.02 -1.50
N GLU A 254 -18.99 38.32 -1.53
CA GLU A 254 -20.21 38.77 -2.23
C GLU A 254 -21.10 39.63 -1.33
N ASP A 255 -21.33 39.17 -0.09
CA ASP A 255 -22.28 39.83 0.83
C ASP A 255 -21.59 40.60 1.98
N GLY A 256 -20.25 40.54 2.10
CA GLY A 256 -19.48 41.19 3.16
C GLY A 256 -19.69 40.61 4.55
N ARG A 257 -20.39 39.47 4.68
CA ARG A 257 -20.71 38.84 5.96
C ARG A 257 -19.48 38.16 6.55
N VAL A 258 -19.21 38.41 7.83
CA VAL A 258 -18.15 37.71 8.56
C VAL A 258 -18.58 36.27 8.82
N ARG A 259 -17.84 35.31 8.25
CA ARG A 259 -18.11 33.87 8.41
C ARG A 259 -17.43 33.30 9.64
N ILE A 260 -16.22 33.78 9.91
CA ILE A 260 -15.42 33.43 11.08
C ILE A 260 -14.78 34.72 11.60
N MET A 261 -15.02 35.04 12.88
CA MET A 261 -14.42 36.22 13.49
C MET A 261 -12.92 36.02 13.70
N ASP A 262 -12.18 37.13 13.69
CA ASP A 262 -10.75 37.09 14.02
C ASP A 262 -10.55 36.59 15.46
N GLY A 263 -9.56 35.73 15.67
CA GLY A 263 -9.31 35.06 16.95
C GLY A 263 -10.25 33.87 17.28
N GLN A 264 -11.17 33.49 16.39
CA GLN A 264 -12.05 32.32 16.59
C GLN A 264 -11.78 31.19 15.60
N ALA A 265 -11.91 29.93 16.02
CA ALA A 265 -11.93 28.77 15.13
C ALA A 265 -13.31 28.09 15.16
N LYS A 266 -13.85 27.81 13.98
CA LYS A 266 -15.18 27.20 13.81
C LYS A 266 -15.06 25.68 13.68
N ILE A 267 -15.77 24.93 14.52
CA ILE A 267 -15.72 23.47 14.59
C ILE A 267 -17.13 22.90 14.50
N GLN A 268 -17.37 22.01 13.54
CA GLN A 268 -18.61 21.28 13.35
C GLN A 268 -18.72 20.17 14.39
N VAL A 269 -19.80 20.19 15.16
CA VAL A 269 -20.09 19.18 16.20
C VAL A 269 -21.26 18.27 15.84
N ALA A 270 -22.13 18.71 14.92
CA ALA A 270 -23.18 17.91 14.31
C ALA A 270 -23.40 18.39 12.86
N GLU A 271 -24.20 17.67 12.05
CA GLU A 271 -24.39 17.96 10.62
C GLU A 271 -24.66 19.45 10.33
N ASN A 272 -25.51 20.08 11.15
CA ASN A 272 -25.90 21.48 10.98
C ASN A 272 -25.52 22.37 12.19
N ALA A 273 -24.57 21.95 13.04
CA ALA A 273 -24.22 22.67 14.25
C ALA A 273 -22.72 22.91 14.40
N PHE A 274 -22.35 24.13 14.82
CA PHE A 274 -20.97 24.56 14.99
C PHE A 274 -20.74 25.19 16.36
N VAL A 275 -19.53 24.99 16.88
CA VAL A 275 -19.00 25.64 18.07
C VAL A 275 -17.81 26.50 17.67
N TYR A 276 -17.61 27.60 18.39
CA TYR A 276 -16.53 28.56 18.15
C TYR A 276 -15.56 28.51 19.33
N GLY A 277 -14.32 28.09 19.07
CA GLY A 277 -13.21 28.13 20.01
C GLY A 277 -12.31 29.33 19.76
N GLN A 278 -11.34 29.57 20.65
CA GLN A 278 -10.26 30.52 20.39
C GLN A 278 -9.28 29.90 19.38
N GLY A 279 -8.83 30.68 18.38
CA GLY A 279 -7.90 30.19 17.38
C GLY A 279 -7.37 31.28 16.45
N THR A 280 -6.13 31.13 16.03
CA THR A 280 -5.49 32.00 15.05
C THR A 280 -6.03 31.73 13.64
N ARG A 281 -5.71 32.61 12.67
CA ARG A 281 -6.00 32.36 11.25
C ARG A 281 -5.40 31.03 10.74
N GLY A 282 -4.25 30.61 11.27
CA GLY A 282 -3.65 29.31 10.93
C GLY A 282 -4.53 28.15 11.42
N ASP A 283 -5.04 28.25 12.64
CA ASP A 283 -5.92 27.23 13.25
C ASP A 283 -7.27 27.15 12.54
N GLN A 284 -7.81 28.29 12.08
CA GLN A 284 -9.03 28.33 11.28
C GLN A 284 -8.88 27.48 9.99
N VAL A 285 -7.77 27.67 9.27
CA VAL A 285 -7.48 26.93 8.05
C VAL A 285 -7.22 25.45 8.34
N ASP A 286 -6.43 25.13 9.37
CA ASP A 286 -6.08 23.76 9.72
C ASP A 286 -7.31 22.97 10.20
N LEU A 287 -8.07 23.50 11.15
CA LEU A 287 -9.28 22.87 11.66
C LEU A 287 -10.37 22.79 10.59
N GLY A 288 -10.49 23.82 9.74
CA GLY A 288 -11.38 23.77 8.58
C GLY A 288 -11.00 22.63 7.63
N TYR A 289 -9.72 22.51 7.28
CA TYR A 289 -9.22 21.45 6.40
C TYR A 289 -9.43 20.05 6.99
N ARG A 290 -9.18 19.87 8.30
CA ARG A 290 -9.43 18.58 8.99
C ARG A 290 -10.91 18.19 8.94
N GLN A 291 -11.82 19.14 9.07
CA GLN A 291 -13.27 18.88 8.96
C GLN A 291 -13.67 18.47 7.54
N ILE A 292 -13.06 19.06 6.51
CA ILE A 292 -13.23 18.65 5.12
C ILE A 292 -12.75 17.21 4.89
N ILE A 293 -11.58 16.85 5.44
CA ILE A 293 -11.08 15.48 5.40
C ILE A 293 -12.01 14.53 6.15
N ALA A 294 -12.50 14.90 7.34
CA ALA A 294 -13.42 14.09 8.11
C ALA A 294 -14.75 13.86 7.37
N TYR A 295 -15.27 14.86 6.66
CA TYR A 295 -16.44 14.69 5.78
C TYR A 295 -16.14 13.72 4.64
N ALA A 296 -14.99 13.87 3.96
CA ALA A 296 -14.56 12.94 2.92
C ALA A 296 -14.45 11.51 3.47
N MET A 297 -13.92 11.29 4.67
CA MET A 297 -13.84 9.97 5.30
C MET A 297 -15.21 9.34 5.54
N ARG A 298 -16.23 10.13 5.87
CA ARG A 298 -17.60 9.63 6.10
C ARG A 298 -18.32 9.28 4.79
N HIS A 299 -18.06 10.04 3.73
CA HIS A 299 -18.87 10.01 2.50
C HIS A 299 -18.08 9.62 1.24
N PHE A 300 -16.86 9.08 1.36
CA PHE A 300 -16.02 8.75 0.20
C PHE A 300 -16.67 7.76 -0.77
N ALA A 301 -17.55 6.89 -0.27
CA ALA A 301 -18.28 5.92 -1.09
C ALA A 301 -19.31 6.61 -2.01
N ASP A 302 -19.90 7.72 -1.55
CA ASP A 302 -20.91 8.50 -2.26
C ASP A 302 -20.29 9.60 -3.14
N MET A 303 -18.98 9.84 -3.02
CA MET A 303 -18.24 10.85 -3.78
C MET A 303 -17.09 10.23 -4.62
N PRO A 304 -17.34 9.19 -5.44
CA PRO A 304 -16.33 8.67 -6.35
C PRO A 304 -15.85 9.76 -7.32
N LYS A 305 -14.61 9.63 -7.79
CA LYS A 305 -14.05 10.51 -8.80
C LYS A 305 -14.90 10.40 -10.08
N GLU A 306 -15.39 11.52 -10.59
CA GLU A 306 -16.09 11.54 -11.88
C GLU A 306 -15.16 11.03 -12.99
N PRO A 307 -15.64 10.15 -13.89
CA PRO A 307 -14.81 9.64 -14.96
C PRO A 307 -14.37 10.78 -15.87
N VAL A 308 -13.06 10.92 -16.04
CA VAL A 308 -12.49 11.76 -17.10
C VAL A 308 -12.67 10.99 -18.41
N LYS A 309 -13.19 11.63 -19.46
CA LYS A 309 -13.30 11.01 -20.79
C LYS A 309 -11.90 10.76 -21.35
N GLU A 310 -11.34 9.57 -21.11
CA GLU A 310 -10.17 9.07 -21.81
C GLU A 310 -10.62 8.08 -22.90
N GLY A 311 -10.67 8.56 -24.14
CA GLY A 311 -11.00 7.74 -25.32
C GLY A 311 -12.47 7.32 -25.45
N HIS A 312 -12.75 6.55 -26.50
CA HIS A 312 -14.10 6.11 -26.92
C HIS A 312 -14.75 5.05 -26.01
N VAL A 313 -14.19 4.74 -24.85
CA VAL A 313 -14.70 3.70 -23.95
C VAL A 313 -15.07 4.32 -22.62
N MET A 314 -16.38 4.50 -22.39
CA MET A 314 -16.92 4.76 -21.06
C MET A 314 -16.81 3.48 -20.23
N GLN A 315 -15.94 3.47 -19.22
CA GLN A 315 -16.09 2.50 -18.13
C GLN A 315 -17.38 2.85 -17.36
N PRO A 316 -18.22 1.88 -16.97
CA PRO A 316 -19.37 2.14 -16.13
C PRO A 316 -18.88 2.57 -14.74
N ALA A 317 -18.85 3.88 -14.49
CA ALA A 317 -18.42 4.46 -13.24
C ALA A 317 -19.63 4.86 -12.39
N ALA A 318 -19.57 4.55 -11.10
CA ALA A 318 -20.53 5.07 -10.13
C ALA A 318 -20.48 6.60 -10.16
N MET A 319 -21.63 7.25 -10.37
CA MET A 319 -21.73 8.69 -10.32
C MET A 319 -21.79 9.15 -8.86
N ALA A 320 -21.14 10.29 -8.57
CA ALA A 320 -21.22 10.88 -7.25
C ALA A 320 -22.64 11.35 -6.94
N ASP A 321 -23.05 11.17 -5.69
CA ASP A 321 -24.31 11.70 -5.19
C ASP A 321 -24.23 13.23 -5.15
N ARG A 322 -25.04 13.87 -5.99
CA ARG A 322 -25.08 15.32 -6.12
C ARG A 322 -25.51 16.03 -4.84
N ALA A 323 -26.36 15.41 -4.02
CA ALA A 323 -26.78 15.98 -2.75
C ALA A 323 -25.65 15.94 -1.72
N VAL A 324 -24.86 14.87 -1.71
CA VAL A 324 -23.67 14.74 -0.85
C VAL A 324 -22.60 15.75 -1.27
N LEU A 325 -22.38 15.94 -2.57
CA LEU A 325 -21.45 16.95 -3.09
C LEU A 325 -21.89 18.39 -2.78
N ARG A 326 -23.20 18.67 -2.82
CA ARG A 326 -23.73 19.97 -2.39
C ARG A 326 -23.45 20.24 -0.93
N ARG A 327 -23.78 19.29 -0.04
CA ARG A 327 -23.49 19.40 1.41
C ARG A 327 -22.00 19.56 1.68
N PHE A 328 -21.16 18.89 0.88
CA PHE A 328 -19.71 19.04 0.98
C PHE A 328 -19.24 20.45 0.64
N ALA A 329 -19.80 21.04 -0.43
CA ALA A 329 -19.52 22.42 -0.82
C ALA A 329 -20.07 23.44 0.20
N ASP A 330 -21.27 23.20 0.73
CA ASP A 330 -21.86 24.03 1.78
C ASP A 330 -21.02 24.03 3.07
N LEU A 331 -20.50 22.86 3.46
CA LEU A 331 -19.57 22.75 4.58
C LEU A 331 -18.28 23.55 4.32
N ALA A 332 -17.69 23.42 3.12
CA ALA A 332 -16.48 24.15 2.75
C ALA A 332 -16.69 25.67 2.81
N ASP A 333 -17.80 26.16 2.26
CA ASP A 333 -18.14 27.59 2.27
C ASP A 333 -18.38 28.11 3.70
N GLN A 334 -19.07 27.32 4.53
CA GLN A 334 -19.32 27.64 5.94
C GLN A 334 -18.04 27.65 6.80
N LEU A 335 -17.01 26.90 6.40
CA LEU A 335 -15.68 26.89 7.03
C LEU A 335 -14.76 28.00 6.48
N GLY A 336 -15.27 28.85 5.58
CA GLY A 336 -14.52 29.97 5.01
C GLY A 336 -13.72 29.63 3.76
N PHE A 337 -13.93 28.46 3.14
CA PHE A 337 -13.30 28.12 1.87
C PHE A 337 -14.24 28.44 0.71
N THR A 338 -13.82 29.33 -0.18
CA THR A 338 -14.63 29.73 -1.33
C THR A 338 -13.85 29.61 -2.62
N SER A 339 -14.47 29.00 -3.62
CA SER A 339 -13.97 28.91 -4.99
C SER A 339 -15.14 28.93 -5.96
N THR A 340 -14.88 29.23 -7.24
CA THR A 340 -15.89 29.10 -8.30
C THR A 340 -16.44 27.68 -8.40
N ARG A 341 -15.61 26.68 -8.14
CA ARG A 341 -15.99 25.26 -8.12
C ARG A 341 -16.91 24.94 -6.95
N ILE A 342 -16.61 25.44 -5.75
CA ILE A 342 -17.46 25.28 -4.55
C ILE A 342 -18.84 25.88 -4.84
N LYS A 343 -18.90 27.12 -5.35
CA LYS A 343 -20.16 27.78 -5.72
C LYS A 343 -20.97 27.00 -6.76
N HIS A 344 -20.29 26.42 -7.76
CA HIS A 344 -20.95 25.57 -8.75
C HIS A 344 -21.56 24.29 -8.12
N LEU A 345 -20.84 23.63 -7.22
CA LEU A 345 -21.33 22.42 -6.53
C LEU A 345 -22.54 22.73 -5.63
N GLN A 346 -22.63 23.93 -5.07
CA GLN A 346 -23.81 24.36 -4.29
C GLN A 346 -25.10 24.47 -5.13
N GLN A 347 -24.99 24.55 -6.46
CA GLN A 347 -26.15 24.60 -7.37
C GLN A 347 -26.79 23.22 -7.60
N TYR A 348 -26.17 22.14 -7.13
CA TYR A 348 -26.71 20.78 -7.29
C TYR A 348 -28.04 20.60 -6.55
N PRO A 349 -28.91 19.69 -6.99
CA PRO A 349 -30.18 19.45 -6.31
C PRO A 349 -29.94 18.96 -4.88
N ALA A 350 -30.73 19.45 -3.93
CA ALA A 350 -30.81 18.82 -2.61
C ALA A 350 -31.41 17.41 -2.76
N ALA A 351 -31.04 16.48 -1.88
CA ALA A 351 -31.62 15.13 -1.89
C ALA A 351 -33.15 15.23 -1.89
N LEU A 352 -33.81 14.48 -2.78
CA LEU A 352 -35.24 14.23 -2.67
C LEU A 352 -35.44 13.47 -1.35
N ALA A 353 -36.14 14.12 -0.41
CA ALA A 353 -36.41 13.59 0.93
C ALA A 353 -37.24 12.30 0.89
#